data_AF-A0A956P525-F1
#
_entry.id   AF-A0A956P525-F1
#
_cell.length_a   1.000
_cell.length_b   1.000
_cell.length_c   1.000
_cell.angle_alpha   90.00
_cell.angle_beta   90.00
_cell.angle_gamma   90.00
#
_symmetry.space_group_name_H-M   'P 1'
#
loop_
_entity.id
_entity.type
_entity.pdbx_description
1 polymer ?
#
loop_
_entity_poly.entity_id
_entity_poly.type
_entity_poly.pdbx_seq_one_letter_code
_entity_poly.pdbx_strand_id
1 'polypeptide(L)'
;DAGGRLRCGAELPRPAFVPVVRALQGDGQGRLWVEVSTPGGTEVRVLEGTGRGIGRFPMPGHVIDVPWQVRDGILYLVVADGDGLQQIRSYGVGVAGGRGRLEVVGSKD
;
A
#
# COMPACT_ATOMS: atom_id res chain seq x y z
N ASP A 1 -42.86 -16.50 5.98
CA ASP A 1 -41.57 -17.22 6.08
C ASP A 1 -40.72 -17.01 4.83
N ALA A 2 -39.78 -16.06 4.89
CA ALA A 2 -38.93 -15.65 3.76
C ALA A 2 -37.46 -16.03 4.01
N GLY A 3 -37.20 -17.30 4.31
CA GLY A 3 -35.86 -17.82 4.59
C GLY A 3 -35.13 -18.27 3.32
N GLY A 4 -34.61 -17.33 2.53
CA GLY A 4 -33.74 -17.65 1.40
C GLY A 4 -32.37 -18.14 1.89
N ARG A 5 -32.06 -19.43 1.73
CA ARG A 5 -30.73 -19.98 1.99
C ARG A 5 -29.76 -19.55 0.88
N LEU A 6 -28.66 -18.90 1.25
CA LEU A 6 -27.55 -18.63 0.36
C LEU A 6 -26.97 -19.97 -0.13
N ARG A 7 -26.81 -20.12 -1.45
CA ARG A 7 -26.11 -21.24 -2.06
C ARG A 7 -24.78 -20.73 -2.60
N CYS A 8 -23.69 -21.44 -2.30
CA CYS A 8 -22.43 -21.19 -2.99
C CYS A 8 -22.63 -21.50 -4.48
N GLY A 9 -22.36 -20.51 -5.34
CA GLY A 9 -22.34 -20.71 -6.79
C GLY A 9 -21.18 -21.61 -7.21
N ALA A 10 -21.11 -21.93 -8.50
CA ALA A 10 -19.98 -22.66 -9.07
C ALA A 10 -18.65 -21.95 -8.74
N GLU A 11 -17.61 -22.74 -8.50
CA GLU A 11 -16.27 -22.22 -8.22
C GLU A 11 -15.79 -21.41 -9.43
N LEU A 12 -15.68 -20.10 -9.25
CA LEU A 12 -15.15 -19.22 -10.29
C LEU A 12 -13.66 -19.51 -10.44
N PRO A 13 -13.16 -19.73 -11.67
CA PRO A 13 -11.73 -19.94 -11.87
C PRO A 13 -10.97 -18.73 -11.35
N ARG A 14 -10.05 -18.97 -10.42
CA ARG A 14 -9.14 -17.93 -9.91
C ARG A 14 -8.35 -17.38 -11.12
N PRO A 15 -8.43 -16.08 -11.43
CA PRO A 15 -7.65 -15.51 -12.51
C PRO A 15 -6.17 -15.78 -12.27
N ALA A 16 -5.41 -16.04 -13.34
CA ALA A 16 -3.98 -16.38 -13.24
C ALA A 16 -3.16 -15.36 -12.42
N PHE A 17 -3.61 -14.09 -12.41
CA PHE A 17 -3.14 -13.10 -11.45
C PHE A 17 -4.18 -11.98 -11.32
N VAL A 18 -4.56 -11.63 -10.09
CA VAL A 18 -5.24 -10.36 -9.77
C VAL A 18 -4.33 -9.62 -8.80
N PRO A 19 -4.08 -8.31 -8.98
CA PRO A 19 -3.37 -7.53 -7.97
C PRO A 19 -4.05 -7.72 -6.61
N VAL A 20 -3.29 -8.19 -5.62
CA VAL A 20 -3.84 -8.48 -4.29
C VAL A 20 -3.56 -7.29 -3.39
N VAL A 21 -4.62 -6.73 -2.80
CA VAL A 21 -4.48 -5.73 -1.74
C VAL A 21 -3.95 -6.42 -0.50
N ARG A 22 -2.78 -5.98 -0.01
CA ARG A 22 -2.14 -6.52 1.19
C ARG A 22 -2.50 -5.72 2.43
N ALA A 23 -2.49 -4.40 2.30
CA ALA A 23 -2.74 -3.45 3.39
C ALA A 23 -3.30 -2.14 2.83
N LEU A 24 -4.02 -1.42 3.68
CA LEU A 24 -4.54 -0.08 3.38
C LEU A 24 -4.40 0.83 4.60
N GLN A 25 -4.07 2.08 4.36
CA GLN A 25 -4.04 3.12 5.39
C GLN A 25 -4.56 4.44 4.83
N GLY A 26 -5.37 5.13 5.61
CA GLY A 26 -5.70 6.53 5.34
C GLY A 26 -4.62 7.44 5.92
N ASP A 27 -4.32 8.54 5.24
CA ASP A 27 -3.61 9.63 5.90
C ASP A 27 -4.58 10.73 6.36
N GLY A 28 -4.12 11.57 7.28
CA GLY A 28 -4.90 12.72 7.78
C GLY A 28 -5.25 13.77 6.72
N GLN A 29 -4.85 13.57 5.46
CA GLN A 29 -5.14 14.45 4.32
C GLN A 29 -6.22 13.88 3.39
N GLY A 30 -6.89 12.79 3.79
CA GLY A 30 -7.96 12.17 3.01
C GLY A 30 -7.46 11.37 1.81
N ARG A 31 -6.19 10.96 1.80
CA ARG A 31 -5.65 10.03 0.81
C ARG A 31 -5.66 8.62 1.36
N LEU A 32 -5.89 7.65 0.48
CA LEU A 32 -5.80 6.23 0.77
C LEU A 32 -4.53 5.66 0.16
N TRP A 33 -3.73 5.02 0.98
CA TRP A 33 -2.49 4.35 0.62
C TRP A 33 -2.75 2.85 0.61
N VAL A 34 -2.48 2.19 -0.51
CA VAL A 34 -2.83 0.79 -0.74
C VAL A 34 -1.58 0.04 -1.15
N GLU A 35 -1.17 -0.93 -0.34
CA GLU A 35 -0.11 -1.87 -0.70
C GLU A 35 -0.71 -2.98 -1.57
N VAL A 36 -0.14 -3.18 -2.74
CA VAL A 36 -0.63 -4.11 -3.76
C VAL A 36 0.49 -5.03 -4.20
N SER A 37 0.27 -6.34 -4.13
CA SER A 37 1.13 -7.34 -4.78
C SER A 37 0.76 -7.47 -6.26
N THR A 38 1.76 -7.34 -7.12
CA THR A 38 1.68 -7.51 -8.58
C THR A 38 2.70 -8.55 -9.05
N PRO A 39 2.66 -9.02 -10.30
CA PRO A 39 3.71 -9.90 -10.84
C PRO A 39 5.11 -9.28 -10.80
N GLY A 40 5.21 -7.95 -10.82
CA GLY A 40 6.48 -7.21 -10.76
C GLY A 40 6.97 -6.91 -9.34
N GLY A 41 6.32 -7.44 -8.31
CA GLY A 41 6.59 -7.17 -6.91
C GLY A 41 5.49 -6.35 -6.23
N THR A 42 5.79 -5.83 -5.05
CA THR A 42 4.85 -5.05 -4.24
C THR A 42 5.02 -3.55 -4.53
N GLU A 43 3.91 -2.85 -4.75
CA GLU A 43 3.86 -1.41 -4.92
C GLU A 43 2.87 -0.78 -3.94
N VAL A 44 3.08 0.50 -3.63
CA VAL A 44 2.09 1.34 -2.96
C VAL A 44 1.39 2.17 -4.02
N ARG A 45 0.06 2.17 -3.97
CA ARG A 45 -0.80 3.07 -4.75
C ARG A 45 -1.42 4.09 -3.82
N VAL A 46 -1.34 5.36 -4.19
CA VAL A 46 -1.95 6.45 -3.44
C VAL A 46 -3.15 6.95 -4.23
N LEU A 47 -4.29 6.97 -3.57
CA LEU A 47 -5.58 7.37 -4.11
C LEU A 47 -6.10 8.57 -3.32
N GLU A 48 -6.82 9.46 -3.96
CA GLU A 48 -7.68 10.42 -3.26
C GLU A 48 -8.90 9.70 -2.67
N GLY A 49 -9.61 10.36 -1.73
CA GLY A 49 -10.88 9.85 -1.19
C GLY A 49 -11.97 9.58 -2.24
N THR A 50 -11.84 10.12 -3.45
CA THR A 50 -12.70 9.83 -4.61
C THR A 50 -12.36 8.51 -5.31
N GLY A 51 -11.26 7.85 -4.92
CA GLY A 51 -10.69 6.68 -5.61
C GLY A 51 -9.76 7.02 -6.78
N ARG A 52 -9.58 8.32 -7.11
CA ARG A 52 -8.65 8.74 -8.16
C ARG A 52 -7.20 8.46 -7.77
N GLY A 53 -6.48 7.71 -8.59
CA GLY A 53 -5.05 7.48 -8.39
C GLY A 53 -4.23 8.75 -8.59
N ILE A 54 -3.37 9.07 -7.62
CA ILE A 54 -2.48 10.24 -7.64
C ILE A 54 -1.01 9.85 -7.55
N GLY A 55 -0.70 8.58 -7.32
CA GLY A 55 0.67 8.12 -7.33
C GLY A 55 0.80 6.61 -7.18
N ARG A 56 1.95 6.11 -7.59
CA ARG A 56 2.40 4.77 -7.27
C ARG A 56 3.92 4.72 -7.19
N PHE A 57 4.44 3.89 -6.31
CA PHE A 57 5.88 3.63 -6.19
C PHE A 57 6.12 2.22 -5.63
N PRO A 58 7.27 1.60 -5.92
CA PRO A 58 7.62 0.31 -5.35
C PRO A 58 7.62 0.39 -3.81
N MET A 59 7.03 -0.62 -3.15
CA MET A 59 7.04 -0.68 -1.69
C MET A 59 8.47 -0.95 -1.21
N PRO A 60 9.08 -0.08 -0.39
CA PRO A 60 10.37 -0.39 0.19
C PRO A 60 10.30 -1.66 1.05
N GLY A 61 11.40 -2.40 1.12
CA GLY A 61 11.49 -3.57 1.97
C GLY A 61 11.19 -3.22 3.43
N HIS A 62 10.35 -4.02 4.07
CA HIS A 62 9.94 -3.84 5.46
C HIS A 62 9.63 -5.21 6.08
N VAL A 63 9.57 -5.27 7.41
CA VAL A 63 9.14 -6.46 8.14
C VAL A 63 7.65 -6.66 7.91
N ILE A 64 7.29 -7.71 7.16
CA ILE A 64 5.95 -7.90 6.60
C ILE A 64 4.84 -8.05 7.64
N ASP A 65 5.20 -8.54 8.83
CA ASP A 65 4.27 -8.75 9.94
C ASP A 65 4.08 -7.51 10.82
N VAL A 66 4.83 -6.43 10.53
CA VAL A 66 4.72 -5.17 11.26
C VAL A 66 3.95 -4.16 10.39
N PRO A 67 2.76 -3.69 10.85
CA PRO A 67 1.98 -2.73 10.09
C PRO A 67 2.75 -1.45 9.82
N TRP A 68 2.83 -1.05 8.56
CA TRP A 68 3.32 0.27 8.21
C TRP A 68 2.28 1.35 8.53
N GLN A 69 2.75 2.58 8.71
CA GLN A 69 1.92 3.73 9.07
C GLN A 69 2.17 4.88 8.09
N VAL A 70 1.16 5.71 7.87
CA VAL A 70 1.31 6.94 7.08
C VAL A 70 0.72 8.12 7.83
N ARG A 71 1.47 9.21 7.88
CA ARG A 71 1.03 10.46 8.50
C ARG A 71 1.62 11.65 7.76
N ASP A 72 0.76 12.60 7.39
CA ASP A 72 1.15 13.86 6.76
C ASP A 72 2.05 13.70 5.52
N GLY A 73 1.80 12.64 4.72
CA GLY A 73 2.57 12.33 3.51
C GLY A 73 3.90 11.62 3.77
N ILE A 74 4.16 11.19 4.99
CA ILE A 74 5.34 10.41 5.38
C ILE A 74 4.91 8.96 5.64
N LEU A 75 5.55 8.03 4.94
CA LEU A 75 5.42 6.60 5.15
C LEU A 75 6.47 6.15 6.18
N TYR A 76 6.02 5.48 7.24
CA TYR A 76 6.85 4.91 8.29
C TYR A 76 6.82 3.40 8.19
N LEU A 77 7.99 2.79 8.03
CA LEU A 77 8.18 1.34 7.90
C LEU A 77 9.08 0.85 9.02
N VAL A 78 8.80 -0.34 9.54
CA VAL A 78 9.79 -1.07 10.33
C VAL A 78 10.63 -1.93 9.39
N VAL A 79 11.94 -1.75 9.45
CA VAL A 79 12.92 -2.51 8.69
C VAL A 79 13.81 -3.30 9.65
N ALA A 80 14.38 -4.41 9.20
CA ALA A 80 15.39 -5.14 9.95
C ALA A 80 16.73 -5.07 9.19
N ASP A 81 17.83 -4.89 9.91
CA ASP A 81 19.17 -4.99 9.34
C ASP A 81 19.66 -6.44 9.25
N GLY A 82 20.92 -6.63 8.82
CA GLY A 82 21.53 -7.95 8.66
C GLY A 82 21.68 -8.73 9.97
N ASP A 83 21.66 -8.05 11.12
CA ASP A 83 21.74 -8.64 12.44
C ASP A 83 20.34 -8.87 13.06
N GLY A 84 19.28 -8.52 12.34
CA GLY A 84 17.90 -8.66 12.78
C GLY A 84 17.42 -7.55 13.72
N LEU A 85 18.20 -6.48 13.92
CA LEU A 85 17.77 -5.32 14.70
C LEU A 85 16.73 -4.53 13.91
N GLN A 86 15.60 -4.24 14.58
CA GLN A 86 14.51 -3.49 13.98
C GLN A 86 14.71 -1.98 14.14
N GLN A 87 14.50 -1.25 13.05
CA GLN A 87 14.61 0.21 12.97
C GLN A 87 13.36 0.77 12.28
N ILE A 88 13.02 2.02 12.55
CA ILE A 88 11.96 2.73 11.83
C ILE A 88 12.61 3.55 10.73
N ARG A 89 12.19 3.34 9.48
CA ARG A 89 12.56 4.22 8.36
C ARG A 89 11.38 5.07 7.94
N SER A 90 11.66 6.33 7.65
CA SER A 90 10.66 7.28 7.17
C SER A 90 10.93 7.69 5.73
N TYR A 91 9.88 7.76 4.92
CA TYR A 91 9.94 8.13 3.51
C TYR A 91 8.97 9.27 3.25
N GLY A 92 9.51 10.44 2.88
CA GLY A 92 8.69 11.55 2.43
C GLY A 92 8.13 11.24 1.04
N VAL A 93 6.83 11.36 0.85
CA VAL A 93 6.18 11.15 -0.44
C VAL A 93 5.51 12.44 -0.88
N GLY A 94 6.02 12.99 -1.97
CA GLY A 94 5.62 14.29 -2.49
C GLY A 94 5.49 14.26 -4.00
N VAL A 95 4.86 15.28 -4.56
CA VAL A 95 4.69 15.41 -6.02
C VAL A 95 6.02 15.87 -6.63
N ALA A 96 6.66 15.01 -7.41
CA ALA A 96 7.82 15.38 -8.21
C ALA A 96 7.35 16.06 -9.51
N GLY A 97 7.83 17.29 -9.73
CA GLY A 97 7.83 18.04 -11.00
C GLY A 97 6.55 18.01 -11.87
N GLY A 98 5.77 19.10 -11.87
CA GLY A 98 4.87 19.55 -12.95
C GLY A 98 3.72 18.64 -13.43
N ARG A 99 3.71 17.34 -13.12
CA ARG A 99 2.75 16.36 -13.64
C ARG A 99 2.21 15.38 -12.59
N GLY A 100 2.22 15.76 -11.31
CA GLY A 100 1.42 15.04 -10.31
C GLY A 100 1.89 13.63 -9.97
N ARG A 101 3.15 13.27 -10.27
CA ARG A 101 3.68 11.94 -9.93
C ARG A 101 4.25 11.96 -8.52
N LEU A 102 3.69 11.15 -7.61
CA LEU A 102 4.27 10.97 -6.29
C LEU A 102 5.52 10.08 -6.35
N GLU A 103 6.59 10.52 -5.72
CA GLU A 103 7.85 9.77 -5.61
C GLU A 103 8.38 9.84 -4.17
N VAL A 104 9.23 8.89 -3.81
CA VAL A 104 9.99 8.97 -2.56
C VAL A 104 11.00 10.10 -2.70
N VAL A 105 10.84 11.15 -1.90
CA VAL A 105 11.63 12.40 -1.99
C VAL A 105 12.88 12.33 -1.11
N GLY A 106 12.94 11.38 -0.18
CA GLY A 106 14.09 11.12 0.67
C GLY A 106 13.78 10.08 1.74
N SER A 107 14.82 9.50 2.33
CA SER A 107 14.73 8.60 3.47
C SER A 107 15.51 9.16 4.66
N LYS A 108 15.00 8.95 5.87
CA LYS A 108 15.75 9.15 7.11
C LYS A 108 15.59 7.92 8.00
N ASP A 109 16.69 7.54 8.63
CA ASP A 109 16.73 6.61 9.76
C ASP A 109 16.34 7.35 11.06
#